data_AF-A0A843EPA8-F1
#
_entry.id   AF-A0A843EPA8-F1
#
_cell.length_a   1.000
_cell.length_b   1.000
_cell.length_c   1.000
_cell.angle_alpha   90.00
_cell.angle_beta   90.00
_cell.angle_gamma   90.00
#
_symmetry.space_group_name_H-M   'P 1'
#
loop_
_entity.id
_entity.type
_entity.pdbx_description
1 polymer ?
#
loop_
_entity_poly.entity_id
_entity_poly.type
_entity_poly.pdbx_seq_one_letter_code
_entity_poly.pdbx_strand_id
1 'polypeptide(L)'
;MMSIKKEEFNEKIFTRINDLINEYELIKEGEKIAIALSGGKDSVLTLYALKNYQDICGFDFELVAISVDEGIEGYRQHGIDAAVNNAKLLDIPLIQKSFKDEEGFALDDIYSYFKSACIPCGVFRRNILNKTAYEIGADKIATGHNLDDEIQSFLMSFSRGDTVKFSKFGPELDQIHEKLVPRIKPLWNTPEKEVGMWAILNGIE
;
A
#
# COMPACT_ATOMS: atom_id res chain seq x y z
N MET A 1 7.46 33.64 5.63
CA MET A 1 7.49 32.16 5.72
C MET A 1 6.05 31.72 5.90
N MET A 2 5.43 31.09 4.90
CA MET A 2 4.02 30.67 4.97
C MET A 2 3.94 29.49 5.95
N SER A 3 3.23 29.64 7.06
CA SER A 3 2.97 28.54 7.99
C SER A 3 1.92 27.65 7.34
N ILE A 4 2.29 26.41 6.99
CA ILE A 4 1.35 25.40 6.51
C ILE A 4 0.56 24.92 7.74
N LYS A 5 -0.75 25.14 7.75
CA LYS A 5 -1.61 24.56 8.79
C LYS A 5 -1.87 23.09 8.47
N LYS A 6 -1.78 22.24 9.49
CA LYS A 6 -1.93 20.79 9.38
C LYS A 6 -3.26 20.39 8.73
N GLU A 7 -4.34 21.02 9.17
CA GLU A 7 -5.70 20.73 8.73
C GLU A 7 -5.89 21.05 7.24
N GLU A 8 -5.45 22.24 6.82
CA GLU A 8 -5.51 22.69 5.43
C GLU A 8 -4.67 21.78 4.50
N PHE A 9 -3.53 21.28 4.99
CA PHE A 9 -2.71 20.34 4.22
C PHE A 9 -3.35 18.95 4.10
N ASN A 10 -3.92 18.44 5.19
CA ASN A 10 -4.63 17.16 5.20
C ASN A 10 -5.86 17.18 4.29
N GLU A 11 -6.64 18.27 4.31
CA GLU A 11 -7.78 18.44 3.41
C GLU A 11 -7.31 18.42 1.95
N LYS A 12 -6.27 19.17 1.62
CA LYS A 12 -5.73 19.21 0.26
C LYS A 12 -5.25 17.85 -0.24
N ILE A 13 -4.51 17.09 0.58
CA ILE A 13 -3.99 15.78 0.15
C ILE A 13 -5.10 14.75 0.00
N PHE A 14 -6.07 14.73 0.93
CA PHE A 14 -7.20 13.80 0.85
C PHE A 14 -8.12 14.14 -0.32
N THR A 15 -8.42 15.41 -0.58
CA THR A 15 -9.19 15.82 -1.76
C THR A 15 -8.54 15.30 -3.05
N ARG A 16 -7.21 15.46 -3.21
CA ARG A 16 -6.52 14.92 -4.40
C ARG A 16 -6.67 13.40 -4.54
N ILE A 17 -6.51 12.67 -3.44
CA ILE A 17 -6.61 11.20 -3.44
C ILE A 17 -8.04 10.78 -3.75
N ASN A 18 -9.03 11.44 -3.15
CA ASN A 18 -10.46 11.18 -3.36
C ASN A 18 -10.86 11.48 -4.81
N ASP A 19 -10.39 12.60 -5.37
CA ASP A 19 -10.60 12.95 -6.78
C ASP A 19 -10.04 11.86 -7.70
N LEU A 20 -8.85 11.34 -7.42
CA LEU A 20 -8.26 10.24 -8.18
C LEU A 20 -9.05 8.93 -8.05
N ILE A 21 -9.51 8.60 -6.84
CA ILE A 21 -10.35 7.41 -6.63
C ILE A 21 -11.63 7.51 -7.46
N ASN A 22 -12.26 8.68 -7.50
CA ASN A 22 -13.48 8.94 -8.28
C ASN A 22 -13.21 8.97 -9.79
N GLU A 23 -12.16 9.65 -10.25
CA GLU A 23 -11.81 9.79 -11.67
C GLU A 23 -11.56 8.44 -12.34
N TYR A 24 -10.91 7.52 -11.63
CA TYR A 24 -10.54 6.19 -12.12
C TYR A 24 -11.48 5.09 -11.63
N GLU A 25 -12.55 5.42 -10.91
CA GLU A 25 -13.49 4.45 -10.30
C GLU A 25 -12.78 3.31 -9.53
N LEU A 26 -11.72 3.66 -8.78
CA LEU A 26 -10.84 2.67 -8.15
C LEU A 26 -11.56 1.81 -7.10
N ILE A 27 -12.63 2.33 -6.51
CA ILE A 27 -13.44 1.64 -5.49
C ILE A 27 -14.90 1.78 -5.89
N LYS A 28 -15.64 0.66 -5.81
CA LYS A 28 -17.07 0.58 -6.13
C LYS A 28 -17.87 0.13 -4.91
N GLU A 29 -19.17 0.39 -4.96
CA GLU A 29 -20.12 -0.01 -3.92
C GLU A 29 -20.08 -1.53 -3.68
N GLY A 30 -20.02 -1.91 -2.41
CA GLY A 30 -19.98 -3.30 -1.95
C GLY A 30 -18.62 -3.99 -2.09
N GLU A 31 -17.58 -3.32 -2.62
CA GLU A 31 -16.25 -3.93 -2.74
C GLU A 31 -15.57 -4.08 -1.37
N LYS A 32 -14.76 -5.12 -1.23
CA LYS A 32 -13.83 -5.30 -0.12
C LYS A 32 -12.40 -4.96 -0.56
N ILE A 33 -11.82 -3.95 0.07
CA ILE A 33 -10.49 -3.43 -0.26
C ILE A 33 -9.48 -3.87 0.79
N ALA A 34 -8.49 -4.67 0.36
CA ALA A 34 -7.36 -5.07 1.17
C ALA A 34 -6.24 -4.03 1.11
N ILE A 35 -5.84 -3.47 2.24
CA ILE A 35 -4.78 -2.44 2.31
C ILE A 35 -3.46 -3.12 2.65
N ALA A 36 -2.46 -2.99 1.77
CA ALA A 36 -1.11 -3.47 2.03
C ALA A 36 -0.38 -2.56 3.03
N LEU A 37 -0.46 -2.87 4.32
CA LEU A 37 0.00 -2.02 5.41
C LEU A 37 1.39 -2.46 5.92
N SER A 38 2.44 -1.81 5.41
CA SER A 38 3.82 -2.08 5.82
C SER A 38 4.24 -1.37 7.12
N GLY A 39 3.45 -0.38 7.55
CA GLY A 39 3.77 0.51 8.67
C GLY A 39 4.54 1.76 8.26
N GLY A 40 5.07 1.81 7.04
CA GLY A 40 5.73 3.00 6.52
C GLY A 40 4.72 4.09 6.12
N LYS A 41 5.20 5.34 6.11
CA LYS A 41 4.43 6.56 5.82
C LYS A 41 3.44 6.44 4.66
N ASP A 42 3.83 5.84 3.54
CA ASP A 42 2.99 5.75 2.34
C ASP A 42 1.81 4.79 2.54
N SER A 43 2.08 3.62 3.14
CA SER A 43 1.04 2.65 3.46
C SER A 43 0.09 3.17 4.53
N VAL A 44 0.60 3.93 5.50
CA VAL A 44 -0.21 4.57 6.54
C VAL A 44 -1.04 5.70 5.94
N LEU A 45 -0.48 6.57 5.10
CA LEU A 45 -1.28 7.58 4.39
C LEU A 45 -2.39 6.94 3.55
N THR A 46 -2.10 5.83 2.88
CA THR A 46 -3.12 5.08 2.11
C THR A 46 -4.26 4.60 3.03
N LEU A 47 -3.93 4.07 4.20
CA LEU A 47 -4.92 3.65 5.21
C LEU A 47 -5.83 4.81 5.64
N TYR A 48 -5.25 5.96 5.97
CA TYR A 48 -6.00 7.15 6.39
C TYR A 48 -6.85 7.74 5.25
N ALA A 49 -6.30 7.80 4.04
CA ALA A 49 -7.01 8.35 2.89
C ALA A 49 -8.20 7.48 2.49
N LEU A 50 -8.05 6.14 2.51
CA LEU A 50 -9.16 5.24 2.23
C LEU A 50 -10.23 5.27 3.32
N LYS A 51 -9.84 5.41 4.59
CA LYS A 51 -10.81 5.62 5.67
C LYS A 51 -11.58 6.92 5.48
N ASN A 52 -10.87 8.02 5.16
CA ASN A 52 -11.50 9.30 4.85
C ASN A 52 -12.46 9.18 3.66
N TYR A 53 -12.07 8.50 2.59
CA TYR A 53 -12.92 8.26 1.43
C TYR A 53 -14.19 7.47 1.80
N GLN A 54 -14.06 6.41 2.61
CA GLN A 54 -15.18 5.62 3.12
C GLN A 54 -16.22 6.49 3.83
N ASP A 55 -15.77 7.48 4.62
CA ASP A 55 -16.66 8.34 5.38
C ASP A 55 -17.42 9.37 4.50
N ILE A 56 -16.98 9.64 3.27
CA ILE A 56 -17.53 10.71 2.40
C ILE A 56 -18.10 10.26 1.07
N CYS A 57 -17.76 9.06 0.58
CA CYS A 57 -18.09 8.61 -0.78
C CYS A 57 -19.59 8.36 -1.02
N GLY A 58 -20.39 8.25 0.04
CA GLY A 58 -21.85 8.11 -0.05
C GLY A 58 -22.34 6.70 -0.40
N PHE A 59 -21.46 5.70 -0.39
CA PHE A 59 -21.78 4.28 -0.56
C PHE A 59 -20.93 3.43 0.39
N ASP A 60 -21.37 2.20 0.65
CA ASP A 60 -20.66 1.30 1.56
C ASP A 60 -19.63 0.46 0.81
N PHE A 61 -18.45 0.29 1.41
CA PHE A 61 -17.42 -0.66 1.01
C PHE A 61 -16.61 -1.10 2.24
N GLU A 62 -15.97 -2.26 2.19
CA GLU A 62 -15.24 -2.84 3.32
C GLU A 62 -13.75 -2.53 3.24
N LEU A 63 -13.13 -2.23 4.40
CA LEU A 63 -11.69 -2.05 4.53
C LEU A 63 -11.10 -3.13 5.44
N VAL A 64 -10.00 -3.74 4.99
CA VAL A 64 -9.20 -4.68 5.79
C VAL A 64 -7.72 -4.46 5.52
N ALA A 65 -6.92 -4.28 6.56
CA ALA A 65 -5.48 -4.13 6.43
C ALA A 65 -4.79 -5.51 6.48
N ILE A 66 -3.72 -5.66 5.70
CA ILE A 66 -2.85 -6.83 5.71
C ILE A 66 -1.42 -6.35 5.95
N SER A 67 -0.81 -6.85 7.02
CA SER A 67 0.63 -6.68 7.27
C SER A 67 1.31 -8.05 7.19
N VAL A 68 2.51 -8.07 6.59
CA VAL A 68 3.29 -9.29 6.41
C VAL A 68 4.62 -9.08 7.09
N ASP A 69 4.92 -9.81 8.16
CA ASP A 69 6.25 -9.93 8.79
C ASP A 69 7.19 -10.84 7.95
N GLU A 70 8.47 -10.52 7.91
CA GLU A 70 9.51 -11.13 7.08
C GLU A 70 10.54 -11.77 7.99
N GLY A 71 10.51 -11.45 9.28
CA GLY A 71 11.51 -11.90 10.25
C GLY A 71 12.86 -11.25 10.03
N ILE A 72 12.91 -9.94 9.80
CA ILE A 72 14.17 -9.16 9.83
C ILE A 72 14.37 -8.68 11.26
N GLU A 73 15.31 -9.28 11.97
CA GLU A 73 15.53 -8.99 13.40
C GLU A 73 15.93 -7.52 13.63
N GLY A 74 15.33 -6.88 14.64
CA GLY A 74 15.69 -5.54 15.10
C GLY A 74 15.26 -4.34 14.21
N TYR A 75 14.93 -4.56 12.94
CA TYR A 75 14.51 -3.48 12.02
C TYR A 75 13.00 -3.34 11.91
N ARG A 76 12.26 -4.46 12.06
CA ARG A 76 10.87 -4.52 11.62
C ARG A 76 9.82 -4.25 12.68
N GLN A 77 10.20 -4.32 13.95
CA GLN A 77 9.27 -4.17 15.07
C GLN A 77 8.53 -2.82 15.01
N HIS A 78 9.25 -1.73 14.69
CA HIS A 78 8.67 -0.40 14.56
C HIS A 78 7.58 -0.31 13.48
N GLY A 79 7.80 -0.93 12.31
CA GLY A 79 6.82 -0.92 11.22
C GLY A 79 5.57 -1.74 11.55
N ILE A 80 5.73 -2.89 12.21
CA ILE A 80 4.60 -3.72 12.64
C ILE A 80 3.78 -2.98 13.70
N ASP A 81 4.44 -2.40 14.70
CA ASP A 81 3.77 -1.63 15.76
C ASP A 81 3.04 -0.43 15.17
N ALA A 82 3.65 0.29 14.22
CA ALA A 82 3.00 1.38 13.49
C ALA A 82 1.77 0.89 12.71
N ALA A 83 1.85 -0.24 12.01
CA ALA A 83 0.72 -0.83 11.31
C ALA A 83 -0.44 -1.18 12.26
N VAL A 84 -0.13 -1.85 13.38
CA VAL A 84 -1.10 -2.25 14.41
C VAL A 84 -1.77 -1.02 15.04
N ASN A 85 -0.99 -0.03 15.44
CA ASN A 85 -1.48 1.16 16.12
C ASN A 85 -2.39 1.99 15.20
N ASN A 86 -1.98 2.22 13.95
CA ASN A 86 -2.76 3.01 13.00
C ASN A 86 -4.05 2.29 12.57
N ALA A 87 -3.99 0.97 12.32
CA ALA A 87 -5.19 0.19 12.00
C ALA A 87 -6.19 0.21 13.16
N LYS A 88 -5.71 0.03 14.40
CA LYS A 88 -6.53 0.09 15.61
C LYS A 88 -7.14 1.48 15.83
N LEU A 89 -6.38 2.55 15.58
CA LEU A 89 -6.86 3.92 15.75
C LEU A 89 -8.04 4.25 14.82
N LEU A 90 -8.03 3.69 13.61
CA LEU A 90 -9.06 3.89 12.60
C LEU A 90 -10.17 2.83 12.61
N ASP A 91 -10.14 1.90 13.57
CA ASP A 91 -11.06 0.76 13.69
C ASP A 91 -11.12 -0.11 12.42
N ILE A 92 -9.96 -0.31 11.79
CA ILE A 92 -9.82 -1.15 10.59
C ILE A 92 -9.25 -2.52 11.01
N PRO A 93 -9.91 -3.65 10.68
CA PRO A 93 -9.38 -4.98 10.95
C PRO A 93 -8.01 -5.17 10.32
N LEU A 94 -7.06 -5.72 11.09
CA LEU A 94 -5.70 -6.00 10.64
C LEU A 94 -5.41 -7.50 10.67
N ILE A 95 -5.06 -8.06 9.52
CA ILE A 95 -4.56 -9.43 9.38
C ILE A 95 -3.03 -9.38 9.35
N GLN A 96 -2.39 -10.06 10.31
CA GLN A 96 -0.94 -10.19 10.37
C GLN A 96 -0.55 -11.57 9.86
N LYS A 97 0.38 -11.60 8.90
CA LYS A 97 1.01 -12.81 8.38
C LYS A 97 2.52 -12.73 8.61
N SER A 98 3.22 -13.85 8.53
CA SER A 98 4.69 -13.85 8.56
C SER A 98 5.26 -14.82 7.53
N PHE A 99 6.49 -14.57 7.05
CA PHE A 99 7.20 -15.52 6.20
C PHE A 99 7.40 -16.85 6.91
N LYS A 100 7.66 -16.81 8.22
CA LYS A 100 7.86 -18.00 9.04
C LYS A 100 6.61 -18.89 9.06
N ASP A 101 5.44 -18.29 9.19
CA ASP A 101 4.18 -19.04 9.26
C ASP A 101 3.69 -19.50 7.88
N GLU A 102 3.93 -18.72 6.82
CA GLU A 102 3.43 -19.02 5.49
C GLU A 102 4.37 -19.87 4.64
N GLU A 103 5.69 -19.70 4.79
CA GLU A 103 6.71 -20.31 3.94
C GLU A 103 7.70 -21.19 4.73
N GLY A 104 7.67 -21.16 6.07
CA GLY A 104 8.51 -21.98 6.93
C GLY A 104 9.93 -21.45 7.17
N PHE A 105 10.24 -20.24 6.72
CA PHE A 105 11.54 -19.57 6.92
C PHE A 105 11.35 -18.06 7.13
N ALA A 106 12.32 -17.41 7.76
CA ALA A 106 12.45 -15.95 7.78
C ALA A 106 13.32 -15.46 6.60
N LEU A 107 13.24 -14.18 6.27
CA LEU A 107 14.11 -13.57 5.26
C LEU A 107 15.58 -13.69 5.65
N ASP A 108 15.89 -13.57 6.95
CA ASP A 108 17.23 -13.72 7.52
C ASP A 108 17.81 -15.12 7.28
N ASP A 109 16.97 -16.15 7.11
CA ASP A 109 17.43 -17.52 6.82
C ASP A 109 17.90 -17.68 5.37
N ILE A 110 17.33 -16.91 4.44
CA ILE A 110 17.47 -17.16 3.00
C ILE A 110 18.19 -16.07 2.22
N TYR A 111 18.36 -14.87 2.77
CA TYR A 111 18.87 -13.72 2.00
C TYR A 111 20.27 -13.95 1.43
N SER A 112 21.10 -14.76 2.09
CA SER A 112 22.49 -15.07 1.70
C SER A 112 22.58 -15.86 0.38
N TYR A 113 21.50 -16.55 -0.02
CA TYR A 113 21.42 -17.27 -1.29
C TYR A 113 21.13 -16.36 -2.50
N PHE A 114 20.81 -15.09 -2.27
CA PHE A 114 20.42 -14.14 -3.31
C PHE A 114 21.40 -12.97 -3.40
N LYS A 115 21.47 -12.35 -4.58
CA LYS A 115 22.29 -11.15 -4.80
C LYS A 115 21.87 -9.95 -3.95
N SER A 116 20.62 -9.95 -3.48
CA SER A 116 20.03 -8.90 -2.64
C SER A 116 18.85 -9.47 -1.89
N ALA A 117 18.70 -9.12 -0.61
CA ALA A 117 17.55 -9.46 0.23
C ALA A 117 16.22 -8.97 -0.34
N CYS A 118 16.23 -7.90 -1.15
CA CYS A 118 15.04 -7.33 -1.79
C CYS A 118 14.39 -8.29 -2.80
N ILE A 119 15.16 -9.22 -3.39
CA ILE A 119 14.66 -10.18 -4.38
C ILE A 119 13.66 -11.16 -3.73
N PRO A 120 14.06 -12.00 -2.76
CA PRO A 120 13.13 -12.92 -2.11
C PRO A 120 12.06 -12.16 -1.34
N CYS A 121 12.41 -11.09 -0.62
CA CYS A 121 11.46 -10.28 0.13
C CYS A 121 10.28 -9.80 -0.74
N GLY A 122 10.57 -9.17 -1.88
CA GLY A 122 9.52 -8.67 -2.76
C GLY A 122 8.66 -9.76 -3.41
N VAL A 123 9.23 -10.95 -3.66
CA VAL A 123 8.47 -12.09 -4.23
C VAL A 123 7.52 -12.68 -3.20
N PHE A 124 8.04 -13.08 -2.04
CA PHE A 124 7.23 -13.73 -0.99
C PHE A 124 6.20 -12.76 -0.38
N ARG A 125 6.57 -11.49 -0.14
CA ARG A 125 5.61 -10.49 0.35
C ARG A 125 4.42 -10.32 -0.58
N ARG A 126 4.66 -10.25 -1.90
CA ARG A 126 3.57 -10.13 -2.89
C ARG A 126 2.72 -11.39 -2.97
N ASN A 127 3.34 -12.56 -2.84
CA ASN A 127 2.65 -13.85 -2.80
C ASN A 127 1.69 -13.92 -1.60
N ILE A 128 2.22 -13.72 -0.39
CA ILE A 128 1.46 -13.78 0.86
C ILE A 128 0.32 -12.75 0.85
N LEU A 129 0.61 -11.52 0.42
CA LEU A 129 -0.39 -10.46 0.33
C LEU A 129 -1.53 -10.84 -0.63
N ASN A 130 -1.19 -11.36 -1.82
CA ASN A 130 -2.20 -11.78 -2.79
C ASN A 130 -3.02 -12.97 -2.30
N LYS A 131 -2.36 -13.99 -1.76
CA LYS A 131 -3.00 -15.19 -1.20
C LYS A 131 -3.97 -14.81 -0.08
N THR A 132 -3.53 -13.97 0.85
CA THR A 132 -4.36 -13.51 1.97
C THR A 132 -5.56 -12.69 1.48
N ALA A 133 -5.34 -11.75 0.55
CA ALA A 133 -6.43 -10.95 -0.04
C ALA A 133 -7.45 -11.84 -0.78
N TYR A 134 -6.99 -12.85 -1.51
CA TYR A 134 -7.87 -13.80 -2.19
C TYR A 134 -8.67 -14.65 -1.19
N GLU A 135 -8.04 -15.15 -0.14
CA GLU A 135 -8.68 -15.99 0.90
C GLU A 135 -9.80 -15.25 1.66
N ILE A 136 -9.66 -13.95 1.88
CA ILE A 136 -10.68 -13.12 2.55
C ILE A 136 -11.74 -12.57 1.59
N GLY A 137 -11.63 -12.90 0.30
CA GLY A 137 -12.51 -12.42 -0.76
C GLY A 137 -12.43 -10.90 -0.95
N ALA A 138 -11.23 -10.32 -0.92
CA ALA A 138 -11.04 -8.93 -1.31
C ALA A 138 -11.10 -8.77 -2.82
N ASP A 139 -11.82 -7.75 -3.28
CA ASP A 139 -11.95 -7.42 -4.69
C ASP A 139 -10.68 -6.75 -5.22
N LYS A 140 -10.03 -5.91 -4.40
CA LYS A 140 -8.82 -5.15 -4.77
C LYS A 140 -7.82 -5.07 -3.63
N ILE A 141 -6.55 -4.89 -3.99
CA ILE A 141 -5.45 -4.59 -3.05
C ILE A 141 -4.98 -3.14 -3.25
N ALA A 142 -5.16 -2.29 -2.24
CA ALA A 142 -4.60 -0.95 -2.22
C ALA A 142 -3.13 -0.96 -1.75
N THR A 143 -2.26 -0.29 -2.49
CA THR A 143 -0.83 -0.15 -2.16
C THR A 143 -0.42 1.31 -2.10
N GLY A 144 0.53 1.63 -1.23
CA GLY A 144 1.05 2.99 -1.05
C GLY A 144 2.10 3.42 -2.08
N HIS A 145 2.01 2.99 -3.33
CA HIS A 145 2.94 3.50 -4.36
C HIS A 145 2.54 4.92 -4.73
N ASN A 146 3.50 5.85 -4.63
CA ASN A 146 3.28 7.26 -4.90
C ASN A 146 3.80 7.68 -6.29
N LEU A 147 3.66 8.96 -6.64
CA LEU A 147 4.04 9.46 -7.96
C LEU A 147 5.51 9.22 -8.29
N ASP A 148 6.40 9.40 -7.33
CA ASP A 148 7.85 9.25 -7.51
C ASP A 148 8.21 7.77 -7.75
N ASP A 149 7.57 6.83 -7.04
CA ASP A 149 7.74 5.38 -7.27
C ASP A 149 7.36 4.97 -8.70
N GLU A 150 6.28 5.54 -9.21
CA GLU A 150 5.78 5.27 -10.56
C GLU A 150 6.70 5.84 -11.62
N ILE A 151 7.16 7.08 -11.44
CA ILE A 151 8.13 7.73 -12.35
C ILE A 151 9.45 6.94 -12.35
N GLN A 152 9.95 6.54 -11.18
CA GLN A 152 11.16 5.74 -11.08
C GLN A 152 11.01 4.40 -11.81
N SER A 153 9.89 3.71 -11.57
CA SER A 153 9.58 2.44 -12.22
C SER A 153 9.45 2.58 -13.74
N PHE A 154 8.85 3.68 -14.21
CA PHE A 154 8.74 4.03 -15.62
C PHE A 154 10.12 4.24 -16.25
N LEU A 155 10.96 5.09 -15.65
CA LEU A 155 12.31 5.37 -16.15
C LEU A 155 13.17 4.11 -16.21
N MET A 156 13.13 3.26 -15.18
CA MET A 156 13.85 1.98 -15.19
C MET A 156 13.39 1.06 -16.31
N SER A 157 12.08 0.99 -16.57
CA SER A 157 11.51 0.15 -17.62
C SER A 157 11.86 0.69 -19.00
N PHE A 158 11.80 2.02 -19.18
CA PHE A 158 12.21 2.72 -20.37
C PHE A 158 13.68 2.51 -20.70
N SER A 159 14.58 2.69 -19.73
CA SER A 159 16.02 2.47 -19.94
C SER A 159 16.36 1.02 -20.31
N ARG A 160 15.53 0.04 -19.94
CA ARG A 160 15.72 -1.37 -20.28
C ARG A 160 15.02 -1.79 -21.58
N GLY A 161 14.20 -0.92 -22.17
CA GLY A 161 13.34 -1.28 -23.30
C GLY A 161 12.31 -2.35 -22.94
N ASP A 162 11.87 -2.40 -21.67
CA ASP A 162 10.92 -3.41 -21.17
C ASP A 162 9.49 -3.03 -21.58
N THR A 163 9.11 -3.39 -22.81
CA THR A 163 7.82 -3.04 -23.39
C THR A 163 6.63 -3.70 -22.68
N VAL A 164 6.86 -4.86 -22.06
CA VAL A 164 5.83 -5.58 -21.31
C VAL A 164 5.42 -4.80 -20.06
N LYS A 165 6.38 -4.17 -19.37
CA LYS A 165 6.07 -3.37 -18.19
C LYS A 165 5.26 -2.12 -18.48
N PHE A 166 5.32 -1.57 -19.69
CA PHE A 166 4.53 -0.38 -20.01
C PHE A 166 3.02 -0.59 -19.92
N SER A 167 2.56 -1.82 -20.19
CA SER A 167 1.15 -2.20 -20.00
C SER A 167 0.69 -2.25 -18.54
N LYS A 168 1.62 -2.07 -17.58
CA LYS A 168 1.36 -2.22 -16.13
C LYS A 168 1.50 -0.91 -15.36
N PHE A 169 1.49 0.23 -16.05
CA PHE A 169 1.41 1.55 -15.42
C PHE A 169 -0.02 2.03 -15.36
N GLY A 170 -0.36 2.72 -14.28
CA GLY A 170 -1.69 3.22 -14.02
C GLY A 170 -2.05 3.14 -12.53
N PRO A 171 -3.12 3.83 -12.14
CA PRO A 171 -3.63 3.79 -10.77
C PRO A 171 -4.39 2.50 -10.46
N GLU A 172 -4.84 1.75 -11.47
CA GLU A 172 -5.40 0.40 -11.36
C GLU A 172 -4.65 -0.56 -12.29
N LEU A 173 -4.48 -1.81 -11.85
CA LEU A 173 -3.94 -2.90 -12.65
C LEU A 173 -5.04 -3.91 -12.95
N ASP A 174 -5.15 -4.28 -14.23
CA ASP A 174 -6.10 -5.28 -14.69
C ASP A 174 -5.92 -6.63 -13.99
N GLN A 175 -7.05 -7.30 -13.74
CA GLN A 175 -7.04 -8.69 -13.32
C GLN A 175 -6.57 -9.59 -14.46
N ILE A 176 -5.38 -10.16 -14.32
CA ILE A 176 -4.78 -11.05 -15.32
C ILE A 176 -5.05 -12.54 -15.06
N HIS A 177 -5.59 -12.88 -13.88
CA HIS A 177 -5.92 -14.25 -13.48
C HIS A 177 -6.95 -14.23 -12.33
N GLU A 178 -7.87 -15.18 -12.28
CA GLU A 178 -8.94 -15.25 -11.26
C GLU A 178 -8.43 -15.24 -9.81
N LYS A 179 -7.25 -15.83 -9.56
CA LYS A 179 -6.58 -15.89 -8.24
C LYS A 179 -5.64 -14.72 -7.96
N LEU A 180 -5.47 -13.80 -8.91
CA LEU A 180 -4.64 -12.61 -8.74
C LEU A 180 -5.57 -11.42 -8.50
N VAL A 181 -5.58 -10.95 -7.27
CA VAL A 181 -6.43 -9.82 -6.88
C VAL A 181 -5.85 -8.55 -7.53
N PRO A 182 -6.66 -7.77 -8.28
CA PRO A 182 -6.19 -6.55 -8.92
C PRO A 182 -5.69 -5.53 -7.89
N ARG A 183 -4.79 -4.65 -8.31
CA ARG A 183 -4.13 -3.69 -7.42
C ARG A 183 -4.51 -2.27 -7.80
N ILE A 184 -4.78 -1.46 -6.79
CA ILE A 184 -5.00 -0.03 -6.91
C ILE A 184 -3.93 0.77 -6.17
N LYS A 185 -3.69 2.00 -6.62
CA LYS A 185 -2.67 2.91 -6.10
C LYS A 185 -3.32 4.28 -5.81
N PRO A 186 -3.95 4.45 -4.63
CA PRO A 186 -4.60 5.73 -4.30
C PRO A 186 -3.64 6.93 -4.28
N LEU A 187 -2.34 6.68 -4.08
CA LEU A 187 -1.31 7.72 -4.05
C LEU A 187 -0.66 7.98 -5.42
N TRP A 188 -1.17 7.40 -6.51
CA TRP A 188 -0.53 7.40 -7.83
C TRP A 188 -0.16 8.79 -8.36
N ASN A 189 -0.93 9.84 -8.05
CA ASN A 189 -0.66 11.23 -8.43
C ASN A 189 -0.16 12.11 -7.26
N THR A 190 0.24 11.51 -6.14
CA THR A 190 0.70 12.23 -4.94
C THR A 190 2.22 12.18 -4.85
N PRO A 191 2.93 13.33 -4.80
CA PRO A 191 4.39 13.35 -4.68
C PRO A 191 4.90 12.81 -3.34
N GLU A 192 6.01 12.07 -3.35
CA GLU A 192 6.71 11.54 -2.15
C GLU A 192 6.96 12.65 -1.10
N LYS A 193 7.31 13.86 -1.56
CA LYS A 193 7.52 15.01 -0.69
C LYS A 193 6.26 15.39 0.10
N GLU A 194 5.08 15.30 -0.52
CA GLU A 194 3.82 15.58 0.15
C GLU A 194 3.43 14.45 1.11
N VAL A 195 3.71 13.19 0.76
CA VAL A 195 3.55 12.05 1.69
C VAL A 195 4.44 12.23 2.93
N GLY A 196 5.71 12.57 2.74
CA GLY A 196 6.63 12.84 3.84
C GLY A 196 6.20 14.03 4.71
N MET A 197 5.71 15.10 4.10
CA MET A 197 5.17 16.26 4.83
C MET A 197 3.93 15.88 5.65
N TRP A 198 3.02 15.10 5.06
CA TRP A 198 1.84 14.60 5.76
C TRP A 198 2.24 13.78 6.98
N ALA A 199 3.21 12.86 6.83
CA ALA A 199 3.68 12.02 7.92
C ALA A 199 4.23 12.86 9.09
N ILE A 200 5.09 13.84 8.80
CA ILE A 200 5.66 14.74 9.81
C ILE A 200 4.57 15.54 10.53
N LEU A 201 3.62 16.13 9.78
CA LEU A 201 2.53 16.93 10.37
C LEU A 201 1.56 16.11 11.22
N ASN A 202 1.44 14.81 10.94
CA ASN A 202 0.54 13.90 11.63
C ASN A 202 1.24 13.02 12.68
N GLY A 203 2.56 13.13 12.86
CA GLY A 203 3.30 12.34 13.84
C GLY A 203 3.39 10.86 13.47
N ILE A 204 3.43 10.55 12.17
CA ILE A 204 3.67 9.21 11.65
C ILE A 204 5.18 9.05 11.48
N GLU A 205 5.78 8.16 12.28
CA GLU A 205 7.20 7.78 12.20
C GLU A 205 7.44 6.70 11.14
#